data_AF-A0A9R1NEF1-F1
#
_entry.id   AF-A0A9R1NEF1-F1
#
_cell.length_a   1.000
_cell.length_b   1.000
_cell.length_c   1.000
_cell.angle_alpha   90.00
_cell.angle_beta   90.00
_cell.angle_gamma   90.00
#
_symmetry.space_group_name_H-M   'P 1'
#
loop_
_entity.id
_entity.type
_entity.pdbx_description
1 polymer ?
#
loop_
_entity_poly.entity_id
_entity_poly.type
_entity_poly.pdbx_seq_one_letter_code
_entity_poly.pdbx_strand_id
1 'polypeptide(L)'
;MPKSQQRQATVAPAPTPRRPRPGMEYRARSDEAWYPARVLVQDGWLRVMFENFLEDADEWYDPVADLASPGDVDALRARFRRESPALHDARCGDLRPGDRLCLACDIYGDADELKYYDAVLETVEKAAHGTVDGVERCACRFTVRWTEGPRRGCWDKVGVEVVCCVQESPIQDPVLTEFLDDVRNRFGEDQEATAASQEAAPTPAGSRRVLFSLKTASERLARRS
;
A
#
# COMPACT_ATOMS: atom_id res chain seq x y z
N MET A 1 27.43 -31.77 -58.81
CA MET A 1 26.38 -30.88 -58.28
C MET A 1 25.81 -31.51 -57.02
N PRO A 2 26.20 -31.07 -55.80
CA PRO A 2 25.77 -31.72 -54.56
C PRO A 2 24.37 -31.24 -54.15
N LYS A 3 23.57 -32.16 -53.60
CA LYS A 3 22.19 -31.92 -53.14
C LYS A 3 22.23 -31.18 -51.79
N SER A 4 21.62 -30.00 -51.74
CA SER A 4 21.46 -29.22 -50.50
C SER A 4 20.33 -29.80 -49.66
N GLN A 5 20.65 -30.37 -48.50
CA GLN A 5 19.69 -30.77 -47.47
C GLN A 5 19.16 -29.52 -46.76
N GLN A 6 17.85 -29.26 -46.86
CA GLN A 6 17.17 -28.29 -46.02
C GLN A 6 17.10 -28.82 -44.58
N ARG A 7 17.74 -28.12 -43.65
CA ARG A 7 17.56 -28.33 -42.21
C ARG A 7 16.21 -27.73 -41.81
N GLN A 8 15.30 -28.56 -41.33
CA GLN A 8 14.10 -28.10 -40.64
C GLN A 8 14.51 -27.42 -39.33
N ALA A 9 14.21 -26.13 -39.21
CA ALA A 9 14.35 -25.40 -37.96
C ALA A 9 13.29 -25.91 -36.97
N THR A 10 13.73 -26.44 -35.84
CA THR A 10 12.86 -26.75 -34.70
C THR A 10 12.32 -25.42 -34.15
N VAL A 11 11.03 -25.17 -34.37
CA VAL A 11 10.33 -24.03 -33.77
C VAL A 11 10.21 -24.28 -32.26
N ALA A 12 10.83 -23.40 -31.47
CA ALA A 12 10.66 -23.42 -30.02
C ALA A 12 9.17 -23.20 -29.67
N PRO A 13 8.64 -23.88 -28.64
CA PRO A 13 7.25 -23.69 -28.24
C PRO A 13 7.03 -22.23 -27.83
N ALA A 14 5.90 -21.67 -28.25
CA ALA A 14 5.50 -20.31 -27.87
C ALA A 14 5.47 -20.19 -26.34
N PRO A 15 5.93 -19.04 -25.77
CA PRO A 15 5.81 -18.81 -24.34
C PRO A 15 4.35 -18.95 -23.93
N THR A 16 4.10 -19.75 -22.91
CA THR A 16 2.78 -19.84 -22.29
C THR A 16 2.32 -18.42 -21.93
N PRO A 17 1.04 -18.06 -22.18
CA PRO A 17 0.53 -16.78 -21.72
C PRO A 17 0.71 -16.75 -20.20
N ARG A 18 1.70 -15.97 -19.74
CA ARG A 18 1.81 -15.58 -18.33
C ARG A 18 0.43 -15.10 -17.95
N ARG A 19 -0.19 -15.71 -16.93
CA ARG A 19 -1.47 -15.21 -16.39
C ARG A 19 -1.37 -13.69 -16.34
N PRO A 20 -2.32 -12.94 -16.92
CA PRO A 20 -2.29 -11.49 -16.78
C PRO A 20 -2.19 -11.22 -15.29
N ARG A 21 -1.17 -10.45 -14.90
CA ARG A 21 -1.03 -10.05 -13.49
C ARG A 21 -2.35 -9.37 -13.12
N PRO A 22 -2.91 -9.63 -11.93
CA PRO A 22 -4.03 -8.81 -11.46
C PRO A 22 -3.63 -7.33 -11.56
N GLY A 23 -4.53 -6.48 -12.08
CA GLY A 23 -4.31 -5.04 -12.12
C GLY A 23 -4.03 -4.53 -10.71
N MET A 24 -2.97 -3.73 -10.56
CA MET A 24 -2.55 -3.13 -9.30
C MET A 24 -2.70 -1.62 -9.42
N GLU A 25 -3.24 -1.02 -8.37
CA GLU A 25 -3.25 0.43 -8.19
C GLU A 25 -2.26 0.81 -7.09
N TYR A 26 -1.61 1.94 -7.27
CA TYR A 26 -0.71 2.54 -6.30
C TYR A 26 -1.16 3.96 -5.97
N ARG A 27 -1.15 4.31 -4.68
CA ARG A 27 -1.43 5.65 -4.18
C ARG A 27 -0.14 6.46 -4.10
N ALA A 28 0.02 7.40 -5.03
CA ALA A 28 1.22 8.21 -5.18
C ALA A 28 1.57 9.01 -3.91
N ARG A 29 2.87 9.23 -3.64
CA ARG A 29 3.31 10.10 -2.54
C ARG A 29 3.11 11.58 -2.88
N SER A 30 3.18 11.93 -4.15
CA SER A 30 3.17 13.32 -4.63
C SER A 30 1.83 14.03 -4.44
N ASP A 31 0.72 13.33 -4.71
CA ASP A 31 -0.61 13.94 -4.76
C ASP A 31 -1.71 13.10 -4.12
N GLU A 32 -1.37 11.94 -3.53
CA GLU A 32 -2.29 10.99 -2.89
C GLU A 32 -3.34 10.35 -3.81
N ALA A 33 -3.24 10.54 -5.12
CA ALA A 33 -4.15 9.92 -6.09
C ALA A 33 -3.76 8.47 -6.37
N TRP A 34 -4.75 7.67 -6.76
CA TRP A 34 -4.56 6.29 -7.19
C TRP A 34 -4.31 6.20 -8.69
N TYR A 35 -3.30 5.43 -9.06
CA TYR A 35 -2.90 5.20 -10.45
C TYR A 35 -2.68 3.71 -10.72
N PRO A 36 -3.01 3.21 -11.92
CA PRO A 36 -2.55 1.91 -12.38
C PRO A 36 -1.02 1.84 -12.35
N ALA A 37 -0.48 0.80 -11.71
CA ALA A 37 0.95 0.70 -11.48
C ALA A 37 1.45 -0.74 -11.56
N ARG A 38 2.76 -0.86 -11.75
CA ARG A 38 3.54 -2.10 -11.68
C ARG A 38 4.74 -1.89 -10.78
N VAL A 39 5.28 -2.98 -10.25
CA VAL A 39 6.49 -2.93 -9.44
C VAL A 39 7.59 -3.82 -10.00
N LEU A 40 8.83 -3.42 -9.75
CA LEU A 40 10.02 -4.23 -9.94
C LEU A 40 11.06 -3.88 -8.88
N VAL A 41 11.97 -4.81 -8.62
CA VAL A 41 13.17 -4.54 -7.80
C VAL A 41 14.33 -4.31 -8.74
N GLN A 42 15.00 -3.16 -8.60
CA GLN A 42 16.18 -2.79 -9.38
C GLN A 42 17.25 -2.27 -8.43
N ASP A 43 18.44 -2.87 -8.51
CA ASP A 43 19.59 -2.52 -7.65
C ASP A 43 19.28 -2.57 -6.14
N GLY A 44 18.34 -3.44 -5.75
CA GLY A 44 17.87 -3.60 -4.37
C GLY A 44 16.78 -2.62 -3.94
N TRP A 45 16.36 -1.69 -4.81
CA TRP A 45 15.32 -0.70 -4.56
C TRP A 45 14.01 -1.18 -5.16
N LEU A 46 12.89 -0.88 -4.50
CA LEU A 46 11.57 -1.08 -5.09
C LEU A 46 11.25 0.12 -5.99
N ARG A 47 11.05 -0.15 -7.27
CA ARG A 47 10.57 0.81 -8.26
C ARG A 47 9.09 0.58 -8.52
N VAL A 48 8.30 1.63 -8.39
CA VAL A 48 6.90 1.70 -8.75
C VAL A 48 6.78 2.44 -10.07
N MET A 49 6.31 1.74 -11.10
CA MET A 49 6.10 2.28 -12.43
C MET A 49 4.62 2.57 -12.67
N PHE A 50 4.30 3.76 -13.14
CA PHE A 50 2.93 4.11 -13.51
C PHE A 50 2.65 3.69 -14.96
N GLU A 51 1.55 2.96 -15.22
CA GLU A 51 1.36 2.32 -16.54
C GLU A 51 1.20 3.30 -17.71
N ASN A 52 0.76 4.53 -17.43
CA ASN A 52 0.45 5.55 -18.45
C ASN A 52 1.39 6.77 -18.40
N PHE A 53 2.49 6.67 -17.66
CA PHE A 53 3.44 7.76 -17.51
C PHE A 53 4.84 7.31 -17.92
N LEU A 54 5.71 8.29 -18.14
CA LEU A 54 7.10 8.07 -18.45
C LEU A 54 7.88 7.73 -17.17
N GLU A 55 9.06 7.14 -17.36
CA GLU A 55 9.90 6.62 -16.26
C GLU A 55 10.38 7.70 -15.28
N ASP A 56 10.37 8.98 -15.68
CA ASP A 56 10.71 10.11 -14.81
C ASP A 56 9.63 10.39 -13.74
N ALA A 57 8.42 9.88 -13.94
CA ALA A 57 7.36 9.90 -12.94
C ALA A 57 7.49 8.76 -11.91
N ASP A 58 8.28 7.73 -12.18
CA ASP A 58 8.35 6.54 -11.33
C ASP A 58 8.81 6.86 -9.90
N GLU A 59 8.24 6.12 -8.96
CA GLU A 59 8.56 6.27 -7.55
C GLU A 59 9.51 5.18 -7.07
N TRP A 60 10.53 5.58 -6.31
CA TRP A 60 11.55 4.68 -5.80
C TRP A 60 11.50 4.60 -4.27
N TYR A 61 11.86 3.44 -3.75
CA TYR A 61 11.93 3.15 -2.32
C TYR A 61 13.25 2.46 -1.97
N ASP A 62 14.05 3.14 -1.16
CA ASP A 62 15.24 2.59 -0.53
C ASP A 62 14.82 1.71 0.67
N PRO A 63 15.19 0.42 0.70
CA PRO A 63 14.81 -0.48 1.78
C PRO A 63 15.45 -0.14 3.15
N VAL A 64 16.44 0.75 3.20
CA VAL A 64 17.10 1.20 4.42
C VAL A 64 16.59 2.58 4.83
N ALA A 65 16.56 3.53 3.89
CA ALA A 65 16.22 4.91 4.21
C ALA A 65 14.70 5.15 4.31
N ASP A 66 13.91 4.59 3.39
CA ASP A 66 12.46 4.83 3.34
C ASP A 66 11.66 3.82 4.17
N LEU A 67 12.26 2.67 4.48
CA LEU A 67 11.62 1.55 5.18
C LEU A 67 12.39 1.20 6.46
N ALA A 68 12.63 2.21 7.31
CA ALA A 68 13.45 2.09 8.50
C ALA A 68 12.75 1.40 9.69
N SER A 69 11.44 1.14 9.59
CA SER A 69 10.67 0.47 10.62
C SER A 69 9.60 -0.47 10.04
N PRO A 70 9.09 -1.44 10.84
CA PRO A 70 7.93 -2.24 10.43
C PRO A 70 6.71 -1.40 10.04
N GLY A 71 6.51 -0.26 10.70
CA GLY A 71 5.42 0.67 10.38
C GLY A 71 5.56 1.30 9.00
N ASP A 72 6.78 1.58 8.55
CA ASP A 72 7.03 2.12 7.20
C ASP A 72 6.73 1.07 6.12
N VAL A 73 7.06 -0.20 6.39
CA VAL A 73 6.70 -1.33 5.52
C VAL A 73 5.18 -1.47 5.41
N ASP A 74 4.46 -1.39 6.53
CA ASP A 74 3.00 -1.44 6.54
C ASP A 74 2.38 -0.23 5.83
N ALA A 75 2.94 0.97 6.03
CA ALA A 75 2.50 2.19 5.34
C ALA A 75 2.72 2.11 3.83
N LEU A 76 3.86 1.56 3.37
CA LEU A 76 4.12 1.30 1.96
C LEU A 76 3.15 0.26 1.40
N ARG A 77 2.94 -0.87 2.10
CA ARG A 77 1.99 -1.91 1.69
C ARG A 77 0.59 -1.35 1.49
N ALA A 78 0.14 -0.46 2.39
CA ALA A 78 -1.17 0.18 2.33
C ALA A 78 -1.36 1.14 1.13
N ARG A 79 -0.28 1.52 0.43
CA ARG A 79 -0.34 2.28 -0.82
C ARG A 79 -0.62 1.43 -2.03
N PHE A 80 -0.68 0.10 -1.91
CA PHE A 80 -1.02 -0.79 -3.01
C PHE A 80 -2.35 -1.48 -2.76
N ARG A 81 -3.14 -1.61 -3.82
CA ARG A 81 -4.35 -2.43 -3.81
C ARG A 81 -4.59 -3.06 -5.17
N ARG A 82 -5.58 -3.95 -5.24
CA ARG A 82 -6.09 -4.40 -6.53
C ARG A 82 -6.86 -3.26 -7.19
N GLU A 83 -6.78 -3.21 -8.51
CA GLU A 83 -7.58 -2.31 -9.34
C GLU A 83 -9.04 -2.26 -8.89
N SER A 84 -9.54 -1.03 -8.78
CA SER A 84 -10.89 -0.72 -8.29
C SER A 84 -11.82 -0.64 -9.50
N PRO A 85 -12.67 -1.65 -9.75
CA PRO A 85 -13.57 -1.60 -10.88
C PRO A 85 -14.60 -0.48 -10.74
N ALA A 86 -14.93 0.16 -11.86
CA ALA A 86 -16.06 1.08 -11.94
C ALA A 86 -17.35 0.39 -11.47
N LEU A 87 -18.17 1.12 -10.72
CA LEU A 87 -19.46 0.63 -10.25
C LEU A 87 -20.39 0.45 -11.44
N HIS A 88 -20.85 -0.78 -11.65
CA HIS A 88 -21.84 -1.05 -12.68
C HIS A 88 -23.23 -0.61 -12.21
N ASP A 89 -24.01 0.01 -13.10
CA ASP A 89 -25.37 0.51 -12.84
C ASP A 89 -26.27 -0.51 -12.14
N ALA A 90 -26.36 -1.73 -12.67
CA ALA A 90 -27.10 -2.85 -12.08
C ALA A 90 -26.62 -3.28 -10.67
N ARG A 91 -25.38 -2.96 -10.30
CA ARG A 91 -24.75 -3.33 -9.02
C ARG A 91 -24.77 -2.19 -7.99
N CYS A 92 -25.33 -1.03 -8.34
CA CYS A 92 -25.37 0.11 -7.42
C CYS A 92 -26.16 -0.17 -6.12
N GLY A 93 -27.06 -1.16 -6.17
CA GLY A 93 -27.82 -1.64 -5.02
C GLY A 93 -27.01 -2.40 -3.98
N ASP A 94 -25.75 -2.75 -4.27
CA ASP A 94 -24.87 -3.47 -3.35
C ASP A 94 -24.20 -2.55 -2.34
N LEU A 95 -24.05 -1.27 -2.68
CA LEU A 95 -23.37 -0.30 -1.83
C LEU A 95 -24.12 -0.05 -0.51
N ARG A 96 -23.36 0.12 0.57
CA ARG A 96 -23.84 0.39 1.93
C ARG A 96 -23.09 1.57 2.55
N PRO A 97 -23.76 2.39 3.37
CA PRO A 97 -23.06 3.36 4.20
C PRO A 97 -21.89 2.72 4.96
N GLY A 98 -20.73 3.38 4.93
CA GLY A 98 -19.47 2.87 5.46
C GLY A 98 -18.55 2.25 4.41
N ASP A 99 -19.05 1.90 3.22
CA ASP A 99 -18.20 1.33 2.16
C ASP A 99 -17.11 2.31 1.74
N ARG A 100 -15.89 1.78 1.54
CA ARG A 100 -14.78 2.52 0.94
C ARG A 100 -14.94 2.54 -0.57
N LEU A 101 -14.95 3.74 -1.12
CA LEU A 101 -15.06 4.00 -2.55
C LEU A 101 -13.81 4.73 -3.04
N CYS A 102 -13.53 4.60 -4.32
CA CYS A 102 -12.57 5.44 -5.00
C CYS A 102 -13.31 6.25 -6.06
N LEU A 103 -13.13 7.57 -6.04
CA LEU A 103 -13.92 8.49 -6.84
C LEU A 103 -13.04 9.28 -7.78
N ALA A 104 -13.50 9.42 -9.03
CA ALA A 104 -12.93 10.39 -9.94
C ALA A 104 -13.24 11.81 -9.44
N CYS A 105 -12.21 12.63 -9.37
CA CYS A 105 -12.25 14.02 -8.94
C CYS A 105 -11.65 14.89 -10.04
N ASP A 106 -12.46 15.82 -10.52
CA ASP A 106 -11.99 16.94 -11.33
C ASP A 106 -11.45 18.02 -10.37
N ILE A 107 -10.13 18.19 -10.35
CA ILE A 107 -9.43 19.10 -9.43
C ILE A 107 -9.34 20.51 -10.02
N TYR A 108 -9.26 20.63 -11.35
CA TYR A 108 -8.92 21.89 -12.03
C TYR A 108 -10.07 22.47 -12.86
N GLY A 109 -11.22 21.78 -12.92
CA GLY A 109 -12.32 22.16 -13.80
C GLY A 109 -12.00 21.94 -15.28
N ASP A 110 -10.97 21.15 -15.56
CA ASP A 110 -10.54 20.73 -16.89
C ASP A 110 -10.66 19.21 -16.96
N ALA A 111 -11.54 18.74 -17.84
CA ALA A 111 -11.93 17.33 -17.92
C ALA A 111 -10.77 16.39 -18.28
N ASP A 112 -9.63 16.94 -18.70
CA ASP A 112 -8.45 16.21 -19.14
C ASP A 112 -7.55 15.74 -17.98
N GLU A 113 -7.76 16.21 -16.73
CA GLU A 113 -6.99 15.78 -15.55
C GLU A 113 -7.87 15.21 -14.43
N LEU A 114 -8.57 14.12 -14.72
CA LEU A 114 -9.29 13.34 -13.69
C LEU A 114 -8.30 12.56 -12.82
N LYS A 115 -8.38 12.77 -11.50
CA LYS A 115 -7.62 11.99 -10.51
C LYS A 115 -8.54 11.21 -9.60
N TYR A 116 -8.03 10.13 -9.02
CA TYR A 116 -8.84 9.19 -8.25
C TYR A 116 -8.45 9.22 -6.77
N TYR A 117 -9.42 9.45 -5.88
CA TYR A 117 -9.19 9.54 -4.43
C TYR A 117 -10.15 8.67 -3.64
N ASP A 118 -9.73 8.28 -2.44
CA ASP A 118 -10.60 7.52 -1.53
C ASP A 118 -11.65 8.42 -0.86
N ALA A 119 -12.84 7.85 -0.72
CA ALA A 119 -13.95 8.41 0.04
C ALA A 119 -14.71 7.28 0.77
N VAL A 120 -15.52 7.66 1.75
CA VAL A 120 -16.46 6.76 2.40
C VAL A 120 -17.87 7.11 1.98
N LEU A 121 -18.68 6.09 1.68
CA LEU A 121 -20.10 6.27 1.42
C LEU A 121 -20.85 6.61 2.71
N GLU A 122 -21.54 7.74 2.73
CA GLU A 122 -22.33 8.17 3.88
C GLU A 122 -23.81 7.81 3.69
N THR A 123 -24.39 8.11 2.52
CA THR A 123 -25.80 7.78 2.23
C THR A 123 -26.04 7.45 0.76
N VAL A 124 -27.12 6.71 0.50
CA VAL A 124 -27.59 6.35 -0.85
C VAL A 124 -29.01 6.85 -1.07
N GLU A 125 -29.18 7.74 -2.04
CA GLU A 125 -30.48 8.19 -2.54
C GLU A 125 -30.86 7.33 -3.75
N LYS A 126 -31.72 6.32 -3.50
CA LYS A 126 -32.17 5.41 -4.55
C LYS A 126 -33.15 6.10 -5.50
N ALA A 127 -32.97 5.88 -6.79
CA ALA A 127 -33.87 6.34 -7.84
C ALA A 127 -34.27 5.16 -8.72
N ALA A 128 -35.37 5.30 -9.46
CA ALA A 128 -35.74 4.32 -10.47
C ALA A 128 -34.69 4.31 -11.59
N HIS A 129 -34.24 3.13 -11.99
CA HIS A 129 -33.28 2.99 -13.08
C HIS A 129 -34.00 3.17 -14.43
N GLY A 130 -33.31 3.81 -15.36
CA GLY A 130 -33.75 3.96 -16.74
C GLY A 130 -33.19 2.85 -17.62
N THR A 131 -33.66 2.80 -18.86
CA THR A 131 -33.03 2.01 -19.92
C THR A 131 -32.83 2.92 -21.12
N VAL A 132 -31.60 3.01 -21.60
CA VAL A 132 -31.21 3.78 -22.80
C VAL A 132 -30.53 2.82 -23.74
N ASP A 133 -31.05 2.69 -24.97
CA ASP A 133 -30.55 1.76 -26.00
C ASP A 133 -30.41 0.30 -25.52
N GLY A 134 -31.33 -0.14 -24.65
CA GLY A 134 -31.33 -1.49 -24.07
C GLY A 134 -30.32 -1.70 -22.93
N VAL A 135 -29.60 -0.65 -22.52
CA VAL A 135 -28.65 -0.68 -21.39
C VAL A 135 -29.28 0.03 -20.19
N GLU A 136 -29.23 -0.63 -19.04
CA GLU A 136 -29.68 -0.05 -17.77
C GLU A 136 -28.83 1.16 -17.39
N ARG A 137 -29.50 2.24 -16.96
CA ARG A 137 -28.87 3.48 -16.53
C ARG A 137 -29.27 3.81 -15.10
N CYS A 138 -28.29 3.84 -14.20
CA CYS A 138 -28.48 4.17 -12.80
C CYS A 138 -28.67 5.68 -12.63
N ALA A 139 -29.74 6.06 -11.92
CA ALA A 139 -30.02 7.44 -11.56
C ALA A 139 -29.79 7.72 -10.05
N CYS A 140 -29.36 6.71 -9.28
CA CYS A 140 -29.10 6.86 -7.85
C CYS A 140 -28.03 7.93 -7.60
N ARG A 141 -28.08 8.54 -6.41
CA ARG A 141 -27.07 9.51 -5.96
C ARG A 141 -26.43 9.03 -4.66
N PHE A 142 -25.12 9.20 -4.57
CA PHE A 142 -24.31 8.74 -3.45
C PHE A 142 -23.75 9.96 -2.75
N THR A 143 -24.08 10.13 -1.47
CA THR A 143 -23.42 11.14 -0.64
C THR A 143 -22.18 10.50 -0.04
N VAL A 144 -21.04 11.12 -0.28
CA VAL A 144 -19.72 10.59 0.10
C VAL A 144 -18.95 11.64 0.89
N ARG A 145 -18.03 11.19 1.73
CA ARG A 145 -17.06 12.04 2.41
C ARG A 145 -15.66 11.62 2.00
N TRP A 146 -14.92 12.55 1.39
CA TRP A 146 -13.55 12.31 0.96
C TRP A 146 -12.64 12.03 2.16
N THR A 147 -11.83 10.98 2.07
CA THR A 147 -10.86 10.64 3.12
C THR A 147 -9.45 11.09 2.79
N GLU A 148 -9.17 11.30 1.50
CA GLU A 148 -7.84 11.65 0.97
C GLU A 148 -7.97 12.73 -0.13
N GLY A 149 -6.83 13.30 -0.53
CA GLY A 149 -6.76 14.25 -1.64
C GLY A 149 -7.27 15.66 -1.30
N PRO A 150 -7.38 16.55 -2.31
CA PRO A 150 -7.61 17.98 -2.10
C PRO A 150 -8.99 18.30 -1.48
N ARG A 151 -9.95 17.37 -1.56
CA ARG A 151 -11.29 17.50 -1.01
C ARG A 151 -11.46 16.82 0.35
N ARG A 152 -10.39 16.33 0.98
CA ARG A 152 -10.44 15.58 2.24
C ARG A 152 -11.32 16.26 3.29
N GLY A 153 -12.26 15.49 3.85
CA GLY A 153 -13.22 15.94 4.85
C GLY A 153 -14.47 16.64 4.28
N CYS A 154 -14.44 17.08 3.01
CA CYS A 154 -15.61 17.60 2.33
C CYS A 154 -16.60 16.48 2.00
N TRP A 155 -17.85 16.88 1.79
CA TRP A 155 -18.94 16.02 1.39
C TRP A 155 -19.32 16.37 -0.04
N ASP A 156 -19.58 15.36 -0.87
CA ASP A 156 -20.09 15.54 -2.22
C ASP A 156 -21.25 14.58 -2.50
N LYS A 157 -22.05 14.93 -3.50
CA LYS A 157 -23.10 14.08 -4.03
C LYS A 157 -22.74 13.69 -5.47
N VAL A 158 -22.51 12.41 -5.69
CA VAL A 158 -22.00 11.88 -6.97
C VAL A 158 -22.97 10.86 -7.58
N GLY A 159 -22.85 10.64 -8.88
CA GLY A 159 -23.54 9.54 -9.59
C GLY A 159 -22.65 8.31 -9.75
N VAL A 160 -23.22 7.26 -10.36
CA VAL A 160 -22.53 5.98 -10.59
C VAL A 160 -21.26 6.16 -11.45
N GLU A 161 -21.28 7.14 -12.35
CA GLU A 161 -20.29 7.35 -13.42
C GLU A 161 -18.87 7.68 -12.92
N VAL A 162 -18.74 8.16 -11.68
CA VAL A 162 -17.44 8.51 -11.09
C VAL A 162 -17.04 7.57 -9.95
N VAL A 163 -17.83 6.53 -9.66
CA VAL A 163 -17.62 5.64 -8.51
C VAL A 163 -16.89 4.38 -8.94
N CYS A 164 -15.80 4.05 -8.26
CA CYS A 164 -15.10 2.78 -8.33
C CYS A 164 -15.17 2.07 -6.97
N CYS A 165 -15.37 0.76 -6.99
CA CYS A 165 -15.50 -0.06 -5.79
C CYS A 165 -14.12 -0.54 -5.31
N VAL A 166 -13.73 -0.15 -4.09
CA VAL A 166 -12.47 -0.61 -3.50
C VAL A 166 -12.62 -2.06 -3.06
N GLN A 167 -11.68 -2.91 -3.46
CA GLN A 167 -11.60 -4.28 -2.96
C GLN A 167 -10.72 -4.34 -1.71
N GLU A 168 -11.27 -4.83 -0.60
CA GLU A 168 -10.52 -4.96 0.66
C GLU A 168 -9.49 -6.11 0.65
N SER A 169 -9.54 -6.99 -0.36
CA SER A 169 -8.58 -8.09 -0.45
C SER A 169 -7.17 -7.54 -0.70
N PRO A 170 -6.15 -7.98 0.07
CA PRO A 170 -4.77 -7.58 -0.17
C PRO A 170 -4.33 -7.86 -1.60
N ILE A 171 -3.53 -6.95 -2.16
CA ILE A 171 -2.90 -7.20 -3.45
C ILE A 171 -1.96 -8.40 -3.35
N GLN A 172 -2.02 -9.27 -4.37
CA GLN A 172 -1.19 -10.46 -4.48
C GLN A 172 -0.24 -10.29 -5.66
N ASP A 173 0.79 -9.46 -5.48
CA ASP A 173 1.92 -9.40 -6.40
C ASP A 173 3.16 -10.02 -5.72
N PRO A 174 3.79 -11.03 -6.35
CA PRO A 174 4.90 -11.75 -5.73
C PRO A 174 6.13 -10.87 -5.54
N VAL A 175 6.41 -9.93 -6.45
CA VAL A 175 7.59 -9.04 -6.36
C VAL A 175 7.43 -8.08 -5.20
N LEU A 176 6.25 -7.46 -5.07
CA LEU A 176 5.95 -6.60 -3.93
C LEU A 176 6.01 -7.37 -2.61
N THR A 177 5.42 -8.57 -2.59
CA THR A 177 5.34 -9.38 -1.38
C THR A 177 6.71 -9.82 -0.89
N GLU A 178 7.54 -10.37 -1.79
CA GLU A 178 8.91 -10.80 -1.50
C GLU A 178 9.75 -9.63 -1.00
N PHE A 179 9.74 -8.50 -1.71
CA PHE A 179 10.49 -7.31 -1.29
C PHE A 179 10.11 -6.83 0.12
N LEU A 180 8.81 -6.70 0.42
CA LEU A 180 8.36 -6.21 1.72
C LEU A 180 8.63 -7.22 2.85
N ASP A 181 8.53 -8.52 2.56
CA ASP A 181 8.84 -9.56 3.54
C ASP A 181 10.36 -9.60 3.84
N ASP A 182 11.21 -9.48 2.83
CA ASP A 182 12.66 -9.41 2.99
C ASP A 182 13.09 -8.20 3.84
N VAL A 183 12.50 -7.02 3.61
CA VAL A 183 12.76 -5.84 4.43
C VAL A 183 12.27 -6.05 5.86
N ARG A 184 11.08 -6.64 6.04
CA ARG A 184 10.51 -6.89 7.36
C ARG A 184 11.32 -7.89 8.19
N ASN A 185 11.88 -8.91 7.55
CA ASN A 185 12.66 -9.95 8.22
C ASN A 185 13.95 -9.41 8.85
N ARG A 186 14.54 -8.35 8.29
CA ARG A 186 15.75 -7.69 8.83
C ARG A 186 15.55 -7.19 10.27
N PHE A 187 14.35 -6.69 10.58
CA PHE A 187 14.03 -6.25 11.94
C PHE A 187 13.94 -7.38 12.96
N GLY A 188 13.68 -8.62 12.51
CA GLY A 188 13.68 -9.81 13.36
C GLY A 188 15.10 -10.31 13.64
N GLU A 189 15.94 -10.31 12.61
CA GLU A 189 17.36 -10.71 12.71
C GLU A 189 18.15 -9.76 13.63
N ASP A 190 17.89 -8.45 13.53
CA ASP A 190 18.52 -7.44 14.38
C ASP A 190 18.19 -7.61 15.87
N GLN A 191 16.97 -8.05 16.19
CA GLN A 191 16.52 -8.33 17.57
C GLN A 191 17.15 -9.61 18.13
N GLU A 192 17.30 -10.65 17.32
CA GLU A 192 17.92 -11.91 17.73
C GLU A 192 19.45 -11.75 17.90
N ALA A 193 20.11 -10.98 17.03
CA ALA A 193 21.53 -10.66 17.14
C ALA A 193 21.85 -9.77 18.35
N THR A 194 20.99 -8.79 18.68
CA THR A 194 21.14 -7.97 19.89
C THR A 194 20.88 -8.76 21.17
N ALA A 195 19.91 -9.69 21.18
CA ALA A 195 19.68 -10.59 22.31
C ALA A 195 20.85 -11.56 22.54
N ALA A 196 21.35 -12.20 21.47
CA ALA A 196 22.51 -13.10 21.56
C ALA A 196 23.79 -12.39 22.05
N SER A 197 23.97 -11.12 21.68
CA SER A 197 25.10 -10.30 22.16
C SER A 197 24.99 -9.91 23.64
N GLN A 198 23.78 -9.85 24.20
CA GLN A 198 23.55 -9.59 25.62
C GLN A 198 23.72 -10.84 26.50
N GLU A 199 23.50 -12.05 25.96
CA GLU A 199 23.77 -13.32 26.66
C GLU A 199 25.26 -13.73 26.66
N ALA A 200 26.09 -13.13 25.79
CA ALA A 200 27.51 -13.45 25.68
C ALA A 200 28.44 -12.65 26.63
N ALA A 201 27.91 -11.95 27.64
CA ALA A 201 28.73 -11.28 28.64
C ALA A 201 29.38 -12.30 29.61
N PRO A 202 30.72 -12.33 29.77
CA PRO A 202 31.36 -13.34 30.61
C PRO A 202 31.15 -13.03 32.09
N THR A 203 30.78 -14.07 32.85
CA THR A 203 30.76 -14.08 34.31
C THR A 203 32.16 -13.80 34.86
N PRO A 204 32.38 -12.76 35.71
CA PRO A 204 33.65 -12.62 36.40
C PRO A 204 33.70 -13.64 37.55
N ALA A 205 34.45 -14.73 37.34
CA ALA A 205 34.92 -15.59 38.42
C ALA A 205 36.04 -14.87 39.18
N GLY A 206 35.79 -14.47 40.44
CA GLY A 206 36.83 -13.83 41.25
C GLY A 206 36.36 -13.39 42.63
N SER A 207 36.30 -14.35 43.56
CA SER A 207 36.02 -14.11 44.98
C SER A 207 37.09 -13.22 45.62
N ARG A 208 36.69 -12.11 46.24
CA ARG A 208 37.43 -11.49 47.34
C ARG A 208 36.50 -10.75 48.30
N ARG A 209 36.33 -11.33 49.49
CA ARG A 209 35.65 -10.77 50.66
C ARG A 209 36.18 -9.37 50.99
N VAL A 210 35.28 -8.41 51.21
CA VAL A 210 35.50 -7.31 52.16
C VAL A 210 34.22 -7.14 52.97
N LEU A 211 34.39 -7.10 54.29
CA LEU A 211 33.37 -7.13 55.33
C LEU A 211 32.50 -5.86 55.33
N PHE A 212 31.18 -6.02 55.32
CA PHE A 212 30.27 -4.96 55.71
C PHE A 212 30.30 -4.81 57.24
N SER A 213 30.85 -3.70 57.72
CA SER A 213 30.75 -3.28 59.11
C SER A 213 29.48 -2.45 59.30
N LEU A 214 28.53 -2.99 60.06
CA LEU A 214 27.41 -2.24 60.62
C LEU A 214 27.91 -1.45 61.84
N LYS A 215 27.74 -0.12 61.84
CA LYS A 215 27.56 0.68 63.06
C LYS A 215 26.60 1.84 62.82
N THR A 216 25.78 2.03 63.84
CA THR A 216 24.55 2.81 63.94
C THR A 216 24.75 4.24 64.43
N ALA A 217 23.72 5.06 64.16
CA ALA A 217 23.19 6.20 64.95
C ALA A 217 24.00 7.50 65.10
N SER A 218 23.37 8.64 64.81
CA SER A 218 22.73 9.47 65.85
C SER A 218 22.15 10.78 65.27
N GLU A 219 20.96 11.15 65.75
CA GLU A 219 20.23 12.38 65.49
C GLU A 219 20.97 13.63 66.01
N ARG A 220 20.71 14.79 65.37
CA ARG A 220 20.20 15.97 66.11
C ARG A 220 19.74 17.12 65.21
N LEU A 221 18.49 17.49 65.45
CA LEU A 221 17.80 18.73 65.12
C LEU A 221 18.54 19.95 65.72
N ALA A 222 18.56 21.10 65.00
CA ALA A 222 18.04 22.41 65.47
C ALA A 222 18.77 23.65 64.93
N ARG A 223 17.96 24.51 64.26
CA ARG A 223 17.86 25.98 64.38
C ARG A 223 18.98 26.89 63.84
N ARG A 224 18.58 27.78 62.92
CA ARG A 224 18.28 29.22 63.14
C ARG A 224 17.85 29.81 61.78
N SER A 225 16.59 30.24 61.68
CA SER A 225 16.10 31.63 61.79
C SER A 225 16.20 32.37 60.47
#